data_AF-A0A2E6BNY1-F1
#
_entry.id   AF-A0A2E6BNY1-F1
#
_cell.length_a   1.000
_cell.length_b   1.000
_cell.length_c   1.000
_cell.angle_alpha   90.00
_cell.angle_beta   90.00
_cell.angle_gamma   90.00
#
_symmetry.space_group_name_H-M   'P 1'
#
loop_
_entity.id
_entity.type
_entity.pdbx_description
1 polymer ?
#
loop_
_entity_poly.entity_id
_entity_poly.type
_entity_poly.pdbx_seq_one_letter_code
_entity_poly.pdbx_strand_id
1 'polypeptide(L)'
;MKFFTKLCGILSLSVILFSTAYIKEGKAYLTSVYGFSCTSNSYGTQHGNIYISVYNFGGTLPREGIGQGSYSGINCVYSGAGRTNSSAIVSGDVARVAANAIVGSVTSRIMTAMTQSEDTAANMSYSANGNGVGMAANGLIGGLSLWTNYTDTDFDNDQTFTAFRFNSNAYTGDASALTVGIDKRIGNFLVGISSTNFDTDLNTSVNSGTYKADGSTYGVYIGLNTGVLNISAGVGTGDYDVDTTRVDLGTGNTTITGTATADVDYHHISASATLSRGKFSIAPRVAYRSLDLDTPSFTDVVPNDANTGSVGGDAGATSASDNTTANETVAALSASTEMTEVGLSIAANLGFITPFVDYAYVDETTTSATYRSSLTTKDTAGTDQAASNADGYTSFGGGIMINLRNRLTGTISYYDVTDRDDYNEDTTSFTLRLQF
;
A
#
# COMPACT_ATOMS: atom_id res chain seq x y z
N MET A 1 5.61 56.44 -9.62
CA MET A 1 5.87 54.98 -9.59
C MET A 1 6.59 54.49 -8.33
N LYS A 2 7.74 55.05 -7.90
CA LYS A 2 8.51 54.56 -6.72
C LYS A 2 7.75 54.55 -5.38
N PHE A 3 6.71 55.35 -5.20
CA PHE A 3 5.89 55.37 -3.98
C PHE A 3 4.86 54.23 -3.94
N PHE A 4 4.32 53.86 -5.10
CA PHE A 4 3.31 52.80 -5.23
C PHE A 4 3.92 51.40 -5.01
N THR A 5 5.14 51.19 -5.49
CA THR A 5 5.88 49.93 -5.28
C THR A 5 6.29 49.73 -3.81
N LYS A 6 6.60 50.81 -3.09
CA LYS A 6 6.88 50.75 -1.64
C LYS A 6 5.62 50.48 -0.81
N LEU A 7 4.47 51.04 -1.21
CA LEU A 7 3.20 50.80 -0.54
C LEU A 7 2.73 49.34 -0.72
N CYS A 8 2.83 48.80 -1.94
CA CYS A 8 2.52 47.38 -2.20
C CYS A 8 3.50 46.43 -1.48
N GLY A 9 4.78 46.78 -1.37
CA GLY A 9 5.77 45.98 -0.64
C GLY A 9 5.53 45.95 0.88
N ILE A 10 5.04 47.04 1.47
CA ILE A 10 4.70 47.09 2.91
C ILE A 10 3.38 46.34 3.17
N LEU A 11 2.41 46.41 2.25
CA LEU A 11 1.15 45.66 2.34
C LEU A 11 1.35 44.14 2.14
N SER A 12 2.25 43.71 1.27
CA SER A 12 2.56 42.28 1.13
C SER A 12 3.32 41.74 2.34
N LEU A 13 4.23 42.52 2.91
CA LEU A 13 4.95 42.14 4.12
C LEU A 13 4.04 42.10 5.35
N SER A 14 3.07 43.02 5.47
CA SER A 14 2.08 42.98 6.55
C SER A 14 1.11 41.82 6.40
N VAL A 15 0.70 41.43 5.18
CA VAL A 15 -0.13 40.24 4.96
C VAL A 15 0.63 38.95 5.30
N ILE A 16 1.92 38.86 5.00
CA ILE A 16 2.77 37.70 5.37
C ILE A 16 3.03 37.65 6.88
N LEU A 17 3.24 38.80 7.54
CA LEU A 17 3.45 38.85 9.00
C LEU A 17 2.14 38.63 9.79
N PHE A 18 0.99 39.10 9.28
CA PHE A 18 -0.31 38.81 9.90
C PHE A 18 -0.76 37.37 9.66
N SER A 19 -0.51 36.77 8.49
CA SER A 19 -0.86 35.37 8.24
C SER A 19 0.00 34.42 9.06
N THR A 20 1.31 34.68 9.21
CA THR A 20 2.19 33.84 10.05
C THR A 20 1.96 34.01 11.55
N ALA A 21 1.54 35.19 12.02
CA ALA A 21 1.18 35.42 13.42
C ALA A 21 -0.16 34.72 13.79
N TYR A 22 -1.17 34.80 12.92
CA TYR A 22 -2.44 34.08 13.14
C TYR A 22 -2.31 32.55 13.04
N ILE A 23 -1.38 32.03 12.22
CA ILE A 23 -1.08 30.59 12.17
C ILE A 23 -0.36 30.11 13.45
N LYS A 24 0.47 30.95 14.09
CA LYS A 24 1.13 30.60 15.35
C LYS A 24 0.19 30.57 16.55
N GLU A 25 -0.77 31.49 16.63
CA GLU A 25 -1.81 31.42 17.67
C GLU A 25 -2.80 30.27 17.43
N GLY A 26 -3.01 29.88 16.16
CA GLY A 26 -3.81 28.71 15.79
C GLY A 26 -3.27 27.36 16.29
N LYS A 27 -1.95 27.21 16.48
CA LYS A 27 -1.36 25.95 16.97
C LYS A 27 -1.59 25.70 18.46
N ALA A 28 -1.72 26.76 19.26
CA ALA A 28 -1.93 26.67 20.71
C ALA A 28 -3.36 26.26 21.10
N TYR A 29 -4.33 26.38 20.19
CA TYR A 29 -5.72 25.94 20.40
C TYR A 29 -5.95 24.44 20.13
N LEU A 30 -4.94 23.73 19.62
CA LEU A 30 -5.11 22.39 19.01
C LEU A 30 -4.61 21.25 19.88
N THR A 31 -3.53 21.48 20.62
CA THR A 31 -3.05 20.57 21.68
C THR A 31 -3.83 20.82 22.97
N SER A 32 -3.84 19.85 23.89
CA SER A 32 -4.36 20.11 25.23
C SER A 32 -3.66 21.33 25.83
N VAL A 33 -4.40 22.23 26.47
CA VAL A 33 -3.82 23.36 27.24
C VAL A 33 -2.92 22.84 28.36
N TYR A 34 -3.17 21.60 28.81
CA TYR A 34 -2.42 20.91 29.84
C TYR A 34 -1.38 19.93 29.29
N GLY A 35 -1.33 19.75 27.96
CA GLY A 35 -0.41 18.81 27.31
C GLY A 35 -0.64 17.35 27.69
N PHE A 36 -1.87 16.95 28.04
CA PHE A 36 -2.17 15.54 28.34
C PHE A 36 -2.44 14.74 27.07
N SER A 37 -1.97 13.49 27.08
CA SER A 37 -2.24 12.46 26.08
C SER A 37 -3.74 12.23 25.88
N CYS A 38 -4.14 11.90 24.64
CA CYS A 38 -5.51 11.46 24.35
C CYS A 38 -5.94 10.22 25.15
N THR A 39 -4.98 9.45 25.68
CA THR A 39 -5.18 8.20 26.42
C THR A 39 -4.70 8.27 27.88
N SER A 40 -4.48 9.47 28.44
CA SER A 40 -4.13 9.63 29.87
C SER A 40 -5.09 8.87 30.79
N ASN A 41 -4.59 8.13 31.78
CA ASN A 41 -5.43 7.37 32.72
C ASN A 41 -6.29 8.26 33.65
N SER A 42 -5.89 9.52 33.84
CA SER A 42 -6.63 10.48 34.66
C SER A 42 -7.64 11.27 33.84
N TYR A 43 -7.27 11.65 32.61
CA TYR A 43 -7.96 12.70 31.85
C TYR A 43 -8.20 12.37 30.37
N GLY A 44 -7.86 11.15 29.95
CA GLY A 44 -7.95 10.72 28.57
C GLY A 44 -9.39 10.54 28.10
N THR A 45 -9.55 10.54 26.78
CA THR A 45 -10.85 10.47 26.11
C THR A 45 -11.60 9.16 26.36
N GLN A 46 -10.92 8.09 26.79
CA GLN A 46 -11.54 6.82 27.17
C GLN A 46 -12.48 6.93 28.38
N HIS A 47 -12.39 7.99 29.16
CA HIS A 47 -13.29 8.27 30.29
C HIS A 47 -14.55 9.08 29.88
N GLY A 48 -14.76 9.27 28.57
CA GLY A 48 -15.91 9.97 28.01
C GLY A 48 -15.81 11.49 28.10
N ASN A 49 -16.96 12.18 27.98
CA ASN A 49 -17.02 13.63 27.81
C ASN A 49 -16.71 14.45 29.08
N ILE A 50 -16.48 13.79 30.22
CA ILE A 50 -16.30 14.43 31.54
C ILE A 50 -15.05 15.33 31.55
N TYR A 51 -13.97 14.92 30.88
CA TYR A 51 -12.71 15.66 30.82
C TYR A 51 -12.54 16.47 29.52
N ILE A 52 -13.62 16.51 28.72
CA ILE A 52 -13.75 17.24 27.47
C ILE A 52 -14.54 18.56 27.69
N SER A 53 -15.31 18.67 28.78
CA SER A 53 -16.07 19.86 29.16
C SER A 53 -15.26 20.87 29.98
N VAL A 54 -15.41 22.16 29.64
CA VAL A 54 -14.69 23.32 30.19
C VAL A 54 -14.74 23.41 31.72
N TYR A 55 -13.58 23.61 32.36
CA TYR A 55 -13.50 24.11 33.74
C TYR A 55 -13.86 25.59 33.74
N ASN A 56 -15.08 25.93 34.16
CA ASN A 56 -15.57 27.30 34.18
C ASN A 56 -15.13 27.95 35.51
N PHE A 57 -14.11 28.82 35.48
CA PHE A 57 -13.74 29.66 36.62
C PHE A 57 -14.83 30.74 36.83
N GLY A 58 -15.96 30.34 37.42
CA GLY A 58 -17.01 31.25 37.89
C GLY A 58 -18.41 30.92 37.37
N GLY A 59 -19.16 30.14 38.17
CA GLY A 59 -20.62 30.26 38.31
C GLY A 59 -21.53 29.90 37.12
N THR A 60 -22.39 28.89 37.35
CA THR A 60 -23.65 28.56 36.64
C THR A 60 -23.59 27.96 35.22
N LEU A 61 -23.56 26.61 35.16
CA LEU A 61 -24.22 25.61 34.27
C LEU A 61 -24.32 25.82 32.72
N PRO A 62 -24.43 24.72 31.94
CA PRO A 62 -23.52 24.38 30.85
C PRO A 62 -23.94 25.06 29.53
N ARG A 63 -23.02 25.80 28.92
CA ARG A 63 -23.20 26.29 27.55
C ARG A 63 -22.31 25.51 26.60
N GLU A 64 -22.97 24.82 25.68
CA GLU A 64 -22.43 23.93 24.67
C GLU A 64 -21.28 24.55 23.87
N GLY A 65 -20.06 24.13 24.16
CA GLY A 65 -18.89 24.46 23.36
C GLY A 65 -17.60 24.06 24.06
N ILE A 66 -16.80 23.21 23.41
CA ILE A 66 -15.43 22.92 23.82
C ILE A 66 -14.64 24.23 23.73
N GLY A 67 -14.33 24.84 24.88
CA GLY A 67 -13.59 26.10 25.02
C GLY A 67 -12.11 25.87 25.32
N GLN A 68 -11.33 26.96 25.32
CA GLN A 68 -9.86 27.06 25.34
C GLN A 68 -9.16 26.52 26.62
N GLY A 69 -9.64 25.44 27.25
CA GLY A 69 -9.13 24.94 28.54
C GLY A 69 -9.55 23.50 28.87
N SER A 70 -9.49 22.59 27.89
CA SER A 70 -9.79 21.15 28.09
C SER A 70 -8.56 20.35 28.45
N TYR A 71 -8.73 19.30 29.28
CA TYR A 71 -7.66 18.39 29.67
C TYR A 71 -7.23 17.49 28.52
N SER A 72 -8.19 16.99 27.73
CA SER A 72 -7.91 16.36 26.44
C SER A 72 -7.84 17.42 25.35
N GLY A 73 -6.88 17.29 24.42
CA GLY A 73 -6.78 18.18 23.26
C GLY A 73 -8.04 18.11 22.39
N ILE A 74 -8.40 19.25 21.79
CA ILE A 74 -9.54 19.38 20.86
C ILE A 74 -9.42 18.36 19.71
N ASN A 75 -8.19 18.11 19.25
CA ASN A 75 -7.93 17.11 18.22
C ASN A 75 -8.31 15.69 18.64
N CYS A 76 -8.08 15.27 19.89
CA CYS A 76 -8.48 13.94 20.38
C CYS A 76 -10.01 13.71 20.28
N VAL A 77 -10.78 14.78 20.27
CA VAL A 77 -12.26 14.76 20.35
C VAL A 77 -12.90 14.85 18.97
N TYR A 78 -12.37 15.72 18.10
CA TYR A 78 -12.92 15.97 16.77
C TYR A 78 -12.27 15.17 15.65
N SER A 79 -11.02 14.69 15.82
CA SER A 79 -10.36 13.89 14.79
C SER A 79 -10.69 12.40 14.98
N GLY A 80 -11.77 11.96 14.34
CA GLY A 80 -12.06 10.54 14.20
C GLY A 80 -10.91 9.82 13.50
N ALA A 81 -10.53 10.29 12.32
CA ALA A 81 -9.36 9.82 11.58
C ALA A 81 -8.06 10.01 12.37
N GLY A 82 -7.89 11.10 13.12
CA GLY A 82 -6.69 11.36 13.91
C GLY A 82 -6.43 10.37 15.05
N ARG A 83 -7.43 9.61 15.49
CA ARG A 83 -7.28 8.48 16.43
C ARG A 83 -7.30 7.10 15.77
N THR A 84 -7.41 7.07 14.45
CA THR A 84 -7.40 5.84 13.66
C THR A 84 -5.94 5.39 13.49
N ASN A 85 -5.69 4.09 13.65
CA ASN A 85 -4.37 3.53 13.39
C ASN A 85 -4.13 3.50 11.87
N SER A 86 -2.92 3.78 11.42
CA SER A 86 -2.56 3.83 9.99
C SER A 86 -2.87 2.52 9.25
N SER A 87 -2.85 1.34 9.91
CA SER A 87 -3.25 0.07 9.29
C SER A 87 -4.69 0.07 8.79
N ALA A 88 -5.62 0.66 9.54
CA ALA A 88 -7.01 0.78 9.11
C ALA A 88 -7.20 1.74 7.92
N ILE A 89 -6.16 2.49 7.55
CA ILE A 89 -6.16 3.43 6.43
C ILE A 89 -5.55 2.79 5.18
N VAL A 90 -4.41 2.10 5.32
CA VAL A 90 -3.59 1.73 4.16
C VAL A 90 -3.46 0.22 3.90
N SER A 91 -3.91 -0.66 4.81
CA SER A 91 -3.70 -2.11 4.65
C SER A 91 -4.32 -2.69 3.37
N GLY A 92 -5.43 -2.12 2.88
CA GLY A 92 -6.02 -2.50 1.58
C GLY A 92 -5.11 -2.19 0.40
N ASP A 93 -4.57 -0.97 0.34
CA ASP A 93 -3.68 -0.56 -0.75
C ASP A 93 -2.33 -1.29 -0.70
N VAL A 94 -1.83 -1.61 0.51
CA VAL A 94 -0.66 -2.49 0.69
C VAL A 94 -0.94 -3.89 0.14
N ALA A 95 -2.10 -4.47 0.43
CA ALA A 95 -2.48 -5.77 -0.12
C ALA A 95 -2.55 -5.74 -1.66
N ARG A 96 -3.10 -4.66 -2.24
CA ARG A 96 -3.17 -4.43 -3.69
C ARG A 96 -1.80 -4.32 -4.35
N VAL A 97 -0.90 -3.51 -3.82
CA VAL A 97 0.47 -3.36 -4.35
C VAL A 97 1.26 -4.66 -4.22
N ALA A 98 1.15 -5.35 -3.08
CA ALA A 98 1.76 -6.66 -2.88
C ALA A 98 1.24 -7.70 -3.89
N ALA A 99 -0.07 -7.74 -4.13
CA ALA A 99 -0.68 -8.62 -5.12
C ALA A 99 -0.17 -8.35 -6.53
N ASN A 100 -0.08 -7.07 -6.93
CA ASN A 100 0.47 -6.65 -8.22
C ASN A 100 1.94 -7.07 -8.37
N ALA A 101 2.76 -6.87 -7.35
CA ALA A 101 4.18 -7.22 -7.37
C ALA A 101 4.40 -8.75 -7.45
N ILE A 102 3.74 -9.52 -6.58
CA ILE A 102 3.86 -10.98 -6.54
C ILE A 102 3.32 -11.59 -7.83
N VAL A 103 2.06 -11.30 -8.17
CA VAL A 103 1.39 -11.93 -9.31
C VAL A 103 1.92 -11.41 -10.65
N GLY A 104 2.28 -10.13 -10.73
CA GLY A 104 2.91 -9.53 -11.90
C GLY A 104 4.24 -10.21 -12.25
N SER A 105 5.07 -10.46 -11.25
CA SER A 105 6.36 -11.15 -11.43
C SER A 105 6.18 -12.58 -11.98
N VAL A 106 5.27 -13.36 -11.38
CA VAL A 106 4.98 -14.75 -11.78
C VAL A 106 4.33 -14.79 -13.17
N THR A 107 3.35 -13.94 -13.43
CA THR A 107 2.65 -13.88 -14.73
C THR A 107 3.61 -13.48 -15.85
N SER A 108 4.42 -12.44 -15.64
CA SER A 108 5.45 -12.01 -16.58
C SER A 108 6.46 -13.12 -16.87
N ARG A 109 6.88 -13.85 -15.82
CA ARG A 109 7.76 -15.01 -15.94
C ARG A 109 7.15 -16.09 -16.82
N ILE A 110 5.88 -16.44 -16.61
CA ILE A 110 5.19 -17.51 -17.35
C ILE A 110 5.02 -17.10 -18.81
N MET A 111 4.57 -15.87 -19.09
CA MET A 111 4.45 -15.37 -20.47
C MET A 111 5.80 -15.38 -21.21
N THR A 112 6.88 -14.99 -20.53
CA THR A 112 8.24 -15.05 -21.09
C THR A 112 8.74 -16.49 -21.29
N ALA A 113 8.36 -17.42 -20.41
CA ALA A 113 8.68 -18.84 -20.57
C ALA A 113 8.03 -19.43 -21.83
N MET A 114 6.79 -19.00 -22.09
CA MET A 114 5.91 -19.59 -23.09
C MET A 114 6.13 -19.03 -24.49
N THR A 115 6.49 -17.75 -24.61
CA THR A 115 6.79 -17.08 -25.88
C THR A 115 8.14 -17.49 -26.48
N GLN A 116 9.10 -17.90 -25.66
CA GLN A 116 10.44 -18.29 -26.11
C GLN A 116 10.53 -19.72 -26.67
N SER A 117 9.39 -20.36 -26.93
CA SER A 117 9.32 -21.70 -27.50
C SER A 117 8.48 -21.71 -28.76
N GLU A 118 9.05 -21.19 -29.85
CA GLU A 118 8.47 -21.35 -31.20
C GLU A 118 8.51 -22.81 -31.70
N ASP A 119 9.07 -23.76 -30.94
CA ASP A 119 9.02 -25.20 -31.23
C ASP A 119 7.80 -25.94 -30.62
N THR A 120 6.71 -25.22 -30.35
CA THR A 120 5.45 -25.82 -29.88
C THR A 120 4.35 -25.74 -30.92
N ALA A 121 4.68 -26.07 -32.17
CA ALA A 121 3.71 -26.44 -33.18
C ALA A 121 3.31 -27.90 -32.96
N ALA A 122 2.08 -28.12 -32.49
CA ALA A 122 1.26 -29.31 -32.65
C ALA A 122 2.01 -30.58 -33.14
N ASN A 123 2.59 -31.34 -32.20
CA ASN A 123 2.89 -32.75 -32.43
C ASN A 123 2.84 -33.51 -31.10
N MET A 124 1.61 -33.73 -30.61
CA MET A 124 1.34 -34.92 -29.82
C MET A 124 1.48 -36.15 -30.75
N SER A 125 2.70 -36.54 -31.05
CA SER A 125 2.98 -37.89 -31.55
C SER A 125 3.33 -38.75 -30.35
N TYR A 126 2.31 -39.44 -29.81
CA TYR A 126 2.57 -40.71 -29.14
C TYR A 126 3.12 -41.66 -30.21
N SER A 127 4.44 -41.78 -30.30
CA SER A 127 5.09 -42.83 -31.09
C SER A 127 5.82 -43.77 -30.15
N ALA A 128 5.20 -44.92 -29.93
CA ALA A 128 5.81 -46.11 -29.35
C ALA A 128 6.76 -46.76 -30.39
N ASN A 129 7.93 -47.23 -29.90
CA ASN A 129 8.94 -48.08 -30.57
C ASN A 129 9.70 -47.43 -31.76
N GLY A 130 11.00 -47.63 -31.93
CA GLY A 130 11.99 -48.44 -31.24
C GLY A 130 13.38 -48.30 -31.90
N ASN A 131 14.39 -48.81 -31.19
CA ASN A 131 15.80 -48.98 -31.55
C ASN A 131 16.78 -47.85 -31.18
N GLY A 132 17.50 -48.05 -30.07
CA GLY A 132 18.88 -47.57 -29.97
C GLY A 132 19.29 -46.95 -28.63
N VAL A 133 19.63 -47.81 -27.66
CA VAL A 133 20.55 -47.54 -26.53
C VAL A 133 20.06 -46.59 -25.43
N GLY A 134 19.59 -47.20 -24.33
CA GLY A 134 19.95 -46.73 -23.00
C GLY A 134 19.19 -45.52 -22.45
N MET A 135 17.86 -45.67 -22.29
CA MET A 135 17.09 -45.01 -21.24
C MET A 135 17.69 -45.31 -19.85
N ALA A 136 18.72 -44.55 -19.44
CA ALA A 136 19.17 -44.33 -18.06
C ALA A 136 20.43 -43.44 -18.07
N ALA A 137 20.32 -42.18 -18.51
CA ALA A 137 21.30 -41.10 -18.23
C ALA A 137 21.03 -39.76 -18.95
N ASN A 138 20.08 -39.66 -19.90
CA ASN A 138 19.99 -38.47 -20.76
C ASN A 138 18.55 -37.96 -20.88
N GLY A 139 18.25 -36.79 -20.29
CA GLY A 139 16.95 -36.12 -20.46
C GLY A 139 16.39 -35.34 -19.26
N LEU A 140 17.03 -35.37 -18.08
CA LEU A 140 16.47 -34.74 -16.86
C LEU A 140 16.80 -33.23 -16.70
N ILE A 141 17.76 -32.70 -17.45
CA ILE A 141 18.36 -31.36 -17.24
C ILE A 141 17.86 -30.32 -18.27
N GLY A 142 17.11 -30.72 -19.30
CA GLY A 142 16.53 -29.77 -20.24
C GLY A 142 15.31 -29.06 -19.65
N GLY A 143 15.29 -27.73 -19.70
CA GLY A 143 14.10 -26.92 -19.37
C GLY A 143 13.98 -26.52 -17.90
N LEU A 144 15.06 -26.68 -17.10
CA LEU A 144 15.15 -26.04 -15.78
C LEU A 144 15.56 -24.58 -15.97
N SER A 145 14.94 -23.67 -15.23
CA SER A 145 15.37 -22.28 -15.19
C SER A 145 15.34 -21.70 -13.78
N LEU A 146 16.27 -20.78 -13.54
CA LEU A 146 16.31 -19.90 -12.37
C LEU A 146 15.98 -18.50 -12.87
N TRP A 147 15.12 -17.79 -12.15
CA TRP A 147 14.77 -16.42 -12.48
C TRP A 147 14.64 -15.57 -11.23
N THR A 148 14.77 -14.27 -11.44
CA THR A 148 14.56 -13.26 -10.41
C THR A 148 13.85 -12.06 -11.02
N ASN A 149 13.03 -11.41 -10.22
CA ASN A 149 12.33 -10.18 -10.55
C ASN A 149 12.48 -9.20 -9.39
N TYR A 150 12.83 -7.96 -9.69
CA TYR A 150 12.78 -6.84 -8.77
C TYR A 150 11.74 -5.86 -9.27
N THR A 151 10.84 -5.43 -8.40
CA THR A 151 9.81 -4.43 -8.69
C THR A 151 9.88 -3.33 -7.65
N ASP A 152 9.68 -2.11 -8.10
CA ASP A 152 9.77 -0.87 -7.34
C ASP A 152 8.56 -0.02 -7.71
N THR A 153 7.79 0.41 -6.72
CA THR A 153 6.50 1.06 -6.92
C THR A 153 6.39 2.26 -6.00
N ASP A 154 6.23 3.44 -6.60
CA ASP A 154 5.90 4.68 -5.89
C ASP A 154 4.40 4.92 -6.01
N PHE A 155 3.73 5.25 -4.91
CA PHE A 155 2.30 5.52 -4.95
C PHE A 155 1.85 6.52 -3.87
N ASP A 156 0.85 7.31 -4.24
CA ASP A 156 0.27 8.30 -3.36
C ASP A 156 -1.25 8.38 -3.53
N ASN A 157 -1.89 8.74 -2.43
CA ASN A 157 -3.29 9.11 -2.36
C ASN A 157 -3.37 10.56 -1.89
N ASP A 158 -4.09 11.41 -2.60
CA ASP A 158 -4.22 12.85 -2.27
C ASP A 158 -5.60 13.21 -1.69
N GLN A 159 -6.42 12.22 -1.34
CA GLN A 159 -7.77 12.41 -0.86
C GLN A 159 -7.78 13.19 0.47
N THR A 160 -8.33 14.40 0.41
CA THR A 160 -8.49 15.30 1.56
C THR A 160 -9.97 15.46 1.93
N PHE A 161 -10.29 15.47 3.23
CA PHE A 161 -11.66 15.70 3.68
C PHE A 161 -11.95 17.19 3.87
N THR A 162 -13.19 17.58 3.58
CA THR A 162 -13.65 18.98 3.59
C THR A 162 -13.84 19.59 4.99
N ALA A 163 -13.95 18.77 6.04
CA ALA A 163 -14.44 19.24 7.35
C ALA A 163 -13.36 19.54 8.41
N PHE A 164 -12.18 18.88 8.39
CA PHE A 164 -11.18 19.09 9.45
C PHE A 164 -9.73 18.97 8.97
N ARG A 165 -8.86 19.85 9.49
CA ARG A 165 -7.43 19.94 9.15
C ARG A 165 -6.59 18.69 9.44
N PHE A 166 -7.12 17.73 10.20
CA PHE A 166 -6.46 16.46 10.53
C PHE A 166 -7.24 15.23 10.05
N ASN A 167 -8.39 15.42 9.41
CA ASN A 167 -9.03 14.33 8.71
C ASN A 167 -8.51 14.40 7.27
N SER A 168 -7.61 13.48 6.93
CA SER A 168 -7.12 13.26 5.57
C SER A 168 -6.86 11.78 5.39
N ASN A 169 -7.16 11.24 4.21
CA ASN A 169 -6.74 9.91 3.82
C ASN A 169 -5.45 9.95 3.02
N ALA A 170 -5.01 11.16 2.67
CA ALA A 170 -3.80 11.33 1.90
C ALA A 170 -2.61 10.63 2.57
N TYR A 171 -1.93 9.80 1.79
CA TYR A 171 -0.71 9.12 2.17
C TYR A 171 0.23 9.08 0.97
N THR A 172 1.51 8.92 1.26
CA THR A 172 2.55 8.73 0.25
C THR A 172 3.39 7.54 0.68
N GLY A 173 3.72 6.65 -0.23
CA GLY A 173 4.56 5.50 0.10
C GLY A 173 5.29 4.95 -1.10
N ASP A 174 6.25 4.10 -0.76
CA ASP A 174 6.98 3.28 -1.70
C ASP A 174 6.88 1.81 -1.28
N ALA A 175 6.96 0.93 -2.27
CA ALA A 175 7.01 -0.50 -2.08
C ALA A 175 8.03 -1.12 -3.02
N SER A 176 8.77 -2.09 -2.53
CA SER A 176 9.68 -2.89 -3.33
C SER A 176 9.45 -4.37 -3.11
N ALA A 177 9.70 -5.15 -4.15
CA ALA A 177 9.55 -6.60 -4.10
C ALA A 177 10.69 -7.28 -4.84
N LEU A 178 11.35 -8.23 -4.17
CA LEU A 178 12.33 -9.12 -4.78
C LEU A 178 11.78 -10.54 -4.81
N THR A 179 11.50 -11.02 -6.02
CA THR A 179 11.08 -12.39 -6.27
C THR A 179 12.21 -13.22 -6.85
N VAL A 180 12.36 -14.45 -6.36
CA VAL A 180 13.25 -15.47 -6.92
C VAL A 180 12.44 -16.74 -7.13
N GLY A 181 12.64 -17.40 -8.27
CA GLY A 181 11.93 -18.63 -8.56
C GLY A 181 12.74 -19.63 -9.37
N ILE A 182 12.34 -20.88 -9.25
CA ILE A 182 12.87 -22.00 -10.01
C ILE A 182 11.69 -22.70 -10.66
N ASP A 183 11.78 -22.94 -11.97
CA ASP A 183 10.79 -23.71 -12.69
C ASP A 183 11.40 -24.74 -13.62
N LYS A 184 10.58 -25.74 -13.90
CA LYS A 184 10.88 -26.78 -14.86
C LYS A 184 9.79 -26.88 -15.89
N ARG A 185 10.20 -26.89 -17.16
CA ARG A 185 9.32 -27.17 -18.28
C ARG A 185 9.24 -28.67 -18.54
N ILE A 186 8.01 -29.17 -18.67
CA ILE A 186 7.68 -30.56 -18.96
C ILE A 186 6.69 -30.57 -20.14
N GLY A 187 7.24 -30.62 -21.36
CA GLY A 187 6.47 -30.48 -22.58
C GLY A 187 5.77 -29.12 -22.66
N ASN A 188 4.44 -29.14 -22.68
CA ASN A 188 3.60 -27.95 -22.73
C ASN A 188 3.31 -27.34 -21.36
N PHE A 189 3.74 -28.01 -20.28
CA PHE A 189 3.58 -27.53 -18.92
C PHE A 189 4.85 -26.86 -18.42
N LEU A 190 4.68 -25.84 -17.57
CA LEU A 190 5.71 -25.23 -16.75
C LEU A 190 5.25 -25.34 -15.30
N VAL A 191 6.07 -25.88 -14.41
CA VAL A 191 5.77 -25.93 -12.97
C VAL A 191 6.93 -25.29 -12.24
N GLY A 192 6.63 -24.41 -11.30
CA GLY A 192 7.65 -23.71 -10.54
C GLY A 192 7.23 -23.38 -9.13
N ILE A 193 8.24 -22.98 -8.37
CA ILE A 193 8.11 -22.41 -7.04
C ILE A 193 8.77 -21.03 -7.03
N SER A 194 8.23 -20.12 -6.24
CA SER A 194 8.76 -18.78 -6.08
C SER A 194 8.73 -18.36 -4.61
N SER A 195 9.65 -17.49 -4.24
CA SER A 195 9.64 -16.76 -2.98
C SER A 195 9.80 -15.28 -3.28
N THR A 196 8.98 -14.46 -2.62
CA THR A 196 8.97 -13.01 -2.79
C THR A 196 9.19 -12.36 -1.44
N ASN A 197 10.20 -11.50 -1.34
CA ASN A 197 10.34 -10.58 -0.22
C ASN A 197 9.68 -9.26 -0.61
N PHE A 198 8.81 -8.75 0.25
CA PHE A 198 8.08 -7.51 0.07
C PHE A 198 8.44 -6.56 1.20
N ASP A 199 8.64 -5.29 0.86
CA ASP A 199 8.95 -4.21 1.78
C ASP A 199 8.16 -2.98 1.35
N THR A 200 7.49 -2.32 2.29
CA THR A 200 6.77 -1.07 2.02
C THR A 200 6.85 -0.12 3.20
N ASP A 201 6.92 1.18 2.89
CA ASP A 201 6.89 2.28 3.85
C ASP A 201 5.89 3.33 3.38
N LEU A 202 4.87 3.58 4.20
CA LEU A 202 3.83 4.56 3.94
C LEU A 202 3.77 5.61 5.03
N ASN A 203 3.67 6.86 4.61
CA ASN A 203 3.46 8.01 5.47
C ASN A 203 2.03 8.54 5.29
N THR A 204 1.22 8.40 6.34
CA THR A 204 -0.13 8.94 6.39
C THR A 204 -0.11 10.40 6.86
N SER A 205 -0.82 11.27 6.13
CA SER A 205 -0.91 12.70 6.49
C SER A 205 -1.66 12.92 7.79
N VAL A 206 -2.61 12.04 8.10
CA VAL A 206 -3.33 12.05 9.36
C VAL A 206 -2.39 11.69 10.50
N ASN A 207 -2.30 12.58 11.49
CA ASN A 207 -1.56 12.37 12.72
C ASN A 207 -0.06 11.99 12.53
N SER A 208 0.51 12.37 11.37
CA SER A 208 1.89 12.04 10.98
C SER A 208 2.21 10.56 11.21
N GLY A 209 1.26 9.68 10.88
CA GLY A 209 1.40 8.25 11.09
C GLY A 209 2.24 7.59 10.00
N THR A 210 2.86 6.48 10.35
CA THR A 210 3.58 5.62 9.41
C THR A 210 3.01 4.21 9.46
N TYR A 211 3.06 3.51 8.33
CA TYR A 211 2.79 2.08 8.23
C TYR A 211 3.92 1.45 7.44
N LYS A 212 4.54 0.42 8.00
CA LYS A 212 5.54 -0.39 7.32
C LYS A 212 5.08 -1.83 7.34
N ALA A 213 5.24 -2.50 6.21
CA ALA A 213 5.07 -3.94 6.14
C ALA A 213 6.26 -4.57 5.44
N ASP A 214 6.92 -5.49 6.11
CA ASP A 214 8.04 -6.23 5.59
C ASP A 214 7.86 -7.73 5.83
N GLY A 215 8.18 -8.54 4.83
CA GLY A 215 8.17 -9.98 5.02
C GLY A 215 8.24 -10.77 3.73
N SER A 216 7.83 -12.03 3.78
CA SER A 216 8.09 -12.97 2.70
C SER A 216 6.90 -13.87 2.39
N THR A 217 6.69 -14.12 1.11
CA THR A 217 5.70 -15.09 0.62
C THR A 217 6.37 -16.20 -0.16
N TYR A 218 5.73 -17.36 -0.17
CA TYR A 218 6.15 -18.57 -0.87
C TYR A 218 4.98 -19.10 -1.67
N GLY A 219 5.21 -19.45 -2.92
CA GLY A 219 4.15 -19.93 -3.79
C GLY A 219 4.59 -20.99 -4.78
N VAL A 220 3.57 -21.65 -5.32
CA VAL A 220 3.68 -22.61 -6.40
C VAL A 220 2.87 -22.10 -7.58
N TYR A 221 3.38 -22.33 -8.79
CA TYR A 221 2.68 -21.93 -10.01
C TYR A 221 2.80 -22.98 -11.10
N ILE A 222 1.78 -23.00 -11.95
CA ILE A 222 1.70 -23.85 -13.13
C ILE A 222 1.29 -23.03 -14.33
N GLY A 223 1.90 -23.33 -15.47
CA GLY A 223 1.54 -22.78 -16.77
C GLY A 223 1.32 -23.89 -17.79
N LEU A 224 0.34 -23.73 -18.66
CA LEU A 224 0.06 -24.56 -19.82
C LEU A 224 0.14 -23.71 -21.09
N ASN A 225 0.90 -24.17 -22.07
CA ASN A 225 0.99 -23.56 -23.40
C ASN A 225 0.44 -24.54 -24.45
N THR A 226 -0.61 -24.14 -25.18
CA THR A 226 -1.22 -24.94 -26.26
C THR A 226 -0.91 -24.38 -27.66
N GLY A 227 0.19 -23.63 -27.79
CA GLY A 227 0.62 -22.93 -29.00
C GLY A 227 0.18 -21.47 -28.99
N VAL A 228 -1.10 -21.22 -29.33
CA VAL A 228 -1.66 -19.86 -29.37
C VAL A 228 -2.11 -19.41 -27.99
N LEU A 229 -2.62 -20.32 -27.16
CA LEU A 229 -3.18 -20.02 -25.85
C LEU A 229 -2.20 -20.43 -24.75
N ASN A 230 -2.06 -19.54 -23.77
CA ASN A 230 -1.31 -19.72 -22.55
C ASN A 230 -2.27 -19.57 -21.38
N ILE A 231 -2.27 -20.54 -20.48
CA ILE A 231 -3.06 -20.50 -19.23
C ILE A 231 -2.07 -20.64 -18.09
N SER A 232 -2.25 -19.85 -17.04
CA SER A 232 -1.44 -19.98 -15.84
C SER A 232 -2.28 -19.84 -14.59
N ALA A 233 -1.82 -20.46 -13.52
CA ALA A 233 -2.39 -20.32 -12.21
C ALA A 233 -1.31 -20.49 -11.15
N GLY A 234 -1.50 -19.87 -10.00
CA GLY A 234 -0.62 -20.05 -8.86
C GLY A 234 -1.29 -19.67 -7.56
N VAL A 235 -0.73 -20.19 -6.48
CA VAL A 235 -1.17 -19.96 -5.11
C VAL A 235 0.06 -19.83 -4.22
N GLY A 236 -0.05 -19.06 -3.15
CA GLY A 236 1.01 -18.95 -2.16
C GLY A 236 0.53 -18.37 -0.86
N THR A 237 1.41 -18.42 0.13
CA THR A 237 1.17 -17.98 1.51
C THR A 237 2.44 -17.36 2.08
N GLY A 238 2.33 -16.56 3.12
CA GLY A 238 3.45 -15.90 3.78
C GLY A 238 3.04 -15.11 5.00
N ASP A 239 3.98 -14.32 5.49
CA ASP A 239 3.82 -13.49 6.67
C ASP A 239 4.52 -12.15 6.46
N TYR A 240 3.87 -11.07 6.92
CA TYR A 240 4.41 -9.71 6.95
C TYR A 240 4.41 -9.19 8.39
N ASP A 241 5.55 -8.71 8.84
CA ASP A 241 5.64 -7.90 10.05
C ASP A 241 5.15 -6.49 9.73
N VAL A 242 4.18 -6.03 10.51
CA VAL A 242 3.48 -4.76 10.36
C VAL A 242 3.84 -3.85 11.52
N ASP A 243 4.52 -2.76 11.20
CA ASP A 243 4.89 -1.71 12.15
C ASP A 243 4.11 -0.43 11.84
N THR A 244 3.44 0.10 12.86
CA THR A 244 2.66 1.34 12.76
C THR A 244 3.17 2.36 13.76
N THR A 245 3.24 3.62 13.35
CA THR A 245 3.46 4.73 14.26
C THR A 245 2.44 5.83 14.03
N ARG A 246 2.15 6.62 15.05
CA ARG A 246 1.36 7.85 14.92
C ARG A 246 1.66 8.79 16.07
N VAL A 247 1.39 10.08 15.90
CA VAL A 247 1.56 11.05 16.99
C VAL A 247 0.37 10.96 17.97
N ASP A 248 0.56 11.32 19.22
CA ASP A 248 -0.56 11.55 20.12
C ASP A 248 -1.04 12.99 19.92
N LEU A 249 -2.26 13.16 19.43
CA LEU A 249 -2.82 14.48 19.17
C LEU A 249 -3.10 15.30 20.43
N GLY A 250 -3.08 14.69 21.61
CA GLY A 250 -3.25 15.35 22.91
C GLY A 250 -1.99 16.11 23.31
N THR A 251 -0.82 15.49 23.17
CA THR A 251 0.50 16.07 23.46
C THR A 251 1.10 16.79 22.25
N GLY A 252 0.82 16.29 21.04
CA GLY A 252 1.33 16.79 19.76
C GLY A 252 2.77 16.36 19.43
N ASN A 253 3.40 15.55 20.28
CA ASN A 253 4.81 15.14 20.13
C ASN A 253 5.15 13.77 20.71
N THR A 254 4.22 13.11 21.42
CA THR A 254 4.39 11.71 21.85
C THR A 254 4.15 10.80 20.64
N THR A 255 5.01 9.82 20.41
CA THR A 255 4.83 8.83 19.35
C THR A 255 4.23 7.55 19.95
N ILE A 256 3.14 7.09 19.36
CA ILE A 256 2.47 5.83 19.65
C ILE A 256 2.96 4.81 18.62
N THR A 257 3.26 3.60 19.06
CA THR A 257 3.80 2.53 18.21
C THR A 257 2.99 1.25 18.37
N GLY A 258 2.66 0.57 17.28
CA GLY A 258 1.99 -0.72 17.28
C GLY A 258 2.68 -1.69 16.33
N THR A 259 2.76 -2.96 16.71
CA THR A 259 3.46 -4.01 15.96
C THR A 259 2.58 -5.26 15.90
N ALA A 260 2.49 -5.90 14.74
CA ALA A 260 1.75 -7.14 14.54
C ALA A 260 2.42 -7.99 13.46
N THR A 261 2.16 -9.29 13.41
CA THR A 261 2.52 -10.13 12.26
C THR A 261 1.23 -10.52 11.57
N ALA A 262 1.10 -10.17 10.29
CA ALA A 262 -0.05 -10.44 9.45
C ALA A 262 0.20 -11.66 8.56
N ASP A 263 -0.82 -12.51 8.43
CA ASP A 263 -0.78 -13.65 7.52
C ASP A 263 -1.16 -13.18 6.11
N VAL A 264 -0.47 -13.71 5.09
CA VAL A 264 -0.68 -13.37 3.68
C VAL A 264 -1.06 -14.62 2.91
N ASP A 265 -2.16 -14.59 2.18
CA ASP A 265 -2.54 -15.63 1.23
C ASP A 265 -2.85 -15.02 -0.13
N TYR A 266 -2.37 -15.63 -1.21
CA TYR A 266 -2.63 -15.11 -2.55
C TYR A 266 -2.91 -16.23 -3.55
N HIS A 267 -3.71 -15.90 -4.56
CA HIS A 267 -3.90 -16.76 -5.71
C HIS A 267 -4.11 -15.95 -6.98
N HIS A 268 -3.80 -16.58 -8.10
CA HIS A 268 -4.04 -15.98 -9.41
C HIS A 268 -4.33 -17.04 -10.46
N ILE A 269 -5.06 -16.61 -11.48
CA ILE A 269 -5.28 -17.35 -12.72
C ILE A 269 -5.24 -16.37 -13.87
N SER A 270 -4.59 -16.72 -14.97
CA SER A 270 -4.58 -15.88 -16.15
C SER A 270 -4.61 -16.71 -17.43
N ALA A 271 -5.12 -16.10 -18.48
CA ALA A 271 -5.13 -16.66 -19.81
C ALA A 271 -4.70 -15.58 -20.81
N SER A 272 -3.81 -15.91 -21.72
CA SER A 272 -3.39 -15.01 -22.79
C SER A 272 -3.29 -15.75 -24.12
N ALA A 273 -3.57 -15.06 -25.21
CA ALA A 273 -3.46 -15.63 -26.55
C ALA A 273 -2.45 -14.83 -27.38
N THR A 274 -1.39 -15.46 -27.88
CA THR A 274 -0.36 -14.79 -28.67
C THR A 274 -0.59 -14.99 -30.16
N LEU A 275 -0.87 -13.89 -30.85
CA LEU A 275 -1.05 -13.83 -32.30
C LEU A 275 0.17 -13.15 -32.91
N SER A 276 0.97 -13.90 -33.65
CA SER A 276 2.20 -13.38 -34.27
C SER A 276 2.08 -13.30 -35.78
N ARG A 277 2.47 -12.16 -36.36
CA ARG A 277 2.57 -11.94 -37.80
C ARG A 277 3.89 -11.25 -38.14
N GLY A 278 4.83 -12.03 -38.67
CA GLY A 278 6.18 -11.55 -38.95
C GLY A 278 6.90 -11.19 -37.66
N LYS A 279 7.40 -9.96 -37.56
CA LYS A 279 8.08 -9.47 -36.36
C LYS A 279 7.14 -8.97 -35.27
N PHE A 280 5.86 -8.77 -35.57
CA PHE A 280 4.91 -8.23 -34.60
C PHE A 280 4.11 -9.34 -33.95
N SER A 281 3.88 -9.20 -32.66
CA SER A 281 3.02 -10.08 -31.88
C SER A 281 2.05 -9.25 -31.06
N ILE A 282 0.84 -9.77 -30.94
CA ILE A 282 -0.24 -9.19 -30.16
C ILE A 282 -0.70 -10.26 -29.17
N ALA A 283 -0.77 -9.90 -27.89
CA ALA A 283 -1.14 -10.80 -26.82
C ALA A 283 -2.28 -10.19 -25.97
N PRO A 284 -3.55 -10.34 -26.38
CA PRO A 284 -4.66 -10.15 -25.47
C PRO A 284 -4.56 -11.11 -24.29
N ARG A 285 -4.95 -10.63 -23.11
CA ARG A 285 -4.98 -11.41 -21.87
C ARG A 285 -6.16 -11.06 -20.99
N VAL A 286 -6.49 -12.01 -20.14
CA VAL A 286 -7.41 -11.87 -19.01
C VAL A 286 -6.69 -12.45 -17.81
N ALA A 287 -6.78 -11.77 -16.66
CA ALA A 287 -6.23 -12.29 -15.42
C ALA A 287 -7.19 -12.03 -14.26
N TYR A 288 -7.19 -12.93 -13.29
CA TYR A 288 -7.78 -12.74 -11.99
C TYR A 288 -6.69 -12.96 -10.96
N ARG A 289 -6.60 -12.06 -9.98
CA ARG A 289 -5.66 -12.14 -8.88
C ARG A 289 -6.33 -11.65 -7.61
N SER A 290 -5.94 -12.25 -6.50
CA SER A 290 -6.41 -11.86 -5.18
C SER A 290 -5.34 -12.09 -4.15
N LEU A 291 -5.39 -11.27 -3.10
CA LEU A 291 -4.53 -11.37 -1.94
C LEU A 291 -5.32 -10.97 -0.70
N ASP A 292 -5.19 -11.80 0.33
CA ASP A 292 -5.73 -11.58 1.66
C ASP A 292 -4.57 -11.31 2.62
N LEU A 293 -4.70 -10.25 3.42
CA LEU A 293 -3.77 -9.82 4.46
C LEU A 293 -4.53 -9.79 5.79
N ASP A 294 -4.30 -10.79 6.63
CA ASP A 294 -4.96 -10.95 7.92
C ASP A 294 -4.08 -10.46 9.05
N THR A 295 -4.35 -9.24 9.53
CA THR A 295 -3.63 -8.65 10.67
C THR A 295 -4.39 -8.94 11.98
N PRO A 296 -3.81 -9.67 12.94
CA PRO A 296 -4.45 -9.92 14.23
C PRO A 296 -4.59 -8.63 15.05
N SER A 297 -5.42 -8.65 16.10
CA SER A 297 -5.51 -7.51 17.01
C SER A 297 -4.17 -7.29 17.71
N PHE A 298 -3.71 -6.04 17.77
CA PHE A 298 -2.48 -5.66 18.45
C PHE A 298 -2.69 -4.49 19.40
N THR A 299 -1.65 -4.13 20.12
CA THR A 299 -1.69 -3.03 21.10
C THR A 299 -0.83 -1.89 20.62
N ASP A 300 -1.46 -0.72 20.44
CA ASP A 300 -0.78 0.56 20.32
C ASP A 300 -0.21 0.93 21.69
N VAL A 301 1.12 0.93 21.79
CA VAL A 301 1.84 1.31 22.99
C VAL A 301 1.94 2.84 23.03
N VAL A 302 1.34 3.43 24.06
CA VAL A 302 1.45 4.86 24.33
C VAL A 302 2.53 5.05 25.41
N PRO A 303 3.64 5.71 25.12
CA PRO A 303 4.68 5.94 26.12
C PRO A 303 4.18 6.75 27.32
N ASN A 304 4.68 6.39 28.51
CA ASN A 304 4.62 7.26 29.68
C ASN A 304 5.79 8.24 29.60
N ASP A 305 5.64 9.33 28.83
CA ASP A 305 6.73 10.30 28.61
C ASP A 305 6.49 11.63 29.35
N ALA A 306 7.56 12.40 29.53
CA ALA A 306 7.49 13.73 30.14
C ALA A 306 6.85 14.79 29.23
N ASN A 307 6.42 14.40 28.02
CA ASN A 307 5.64 15.26 27.13
C ASN A 307 4.16 15.26 27.52
N THR A 308 3.72 14.24 28.25
CA THR A 308 2.45 14.27 28.98
C THR A 308 2.59 15.15 30.22
N GLY A 309 1.83 16.25 30.27
CA GLY A 309 1.67 17.08 31.47
C GLY A 309 2.87 17.95 31.84
N SER A 310 2.92 19.18 31.32
CA SER A 310 3.75 20.23 31.94
C SER A 310 3.34 21.65 31.51
N VAL A 311 2.46 22.29 32.30
CA VAL A 311 2.50 23.75 32.45
C VAL A 311 2.41 24.08 33.95
N GLY A 312 3.44 24.74 34.46
CA GLY A 312 3.49 25.25 35.82
C GLY A 312 2.48 26.38 36.04
N GLY A 313 1.83 26.37 37.20
CA GLY A 313 0.87 27.40 37.65
C GLY A 313 -0.52 26.82 37.88
N ASP A 314 -0.76 26.34 39.10
CA ASP A 314 -2.06 26.04 39.75
C ASP A 314 -3.03 25.02 39.11
N ALA A 315 -2.77 24.50 37.91
CA ALA A 315 -3.51 23.37 37.33
C ALA A 315 -2.59 22.37 36.58
N GLY A 316 -1.33 22.27 37.02
CA GLY A 316 -0.38 21.27 36.52
C GLY A 316 -0.67 19.88 37.05
N ALA A 317 -0.18 18.84 36.37
CA ALA A 317 -0.15 17.46 36.86
C ALA A 317 0.21 17.45 38.36
N THR A 318 -0.76 17.17 39.21
CA THR A 318 -0.57 17.26 40.67
C THR A 318 0.05 15.97 41.22
N SER A 319 0.14 14.93 40.39
CA SER A 319 0.68 13.63 40.76
C SER A 319 1.26 12.90 39.55
N ALA A 320 2.25 12.04 39.78
CA ALA A 320 2.87 11.19 38.75
C ALA A 320 1.86 10.28 38.00
N SER A 321 0.67 10.08 38.57
CA SER A 321 -0.46 9.38 37.93
C SER A 321 -0.99 10.09 36.67
N ASP A 322 -0.87 11.42 36.60
CA ASP A 322 -1.45 12.22 35.50
C ASP A 322 -0.64 12.08 34.20
N ASN A 323 0.60 11.63 34.31
CA ASN A 323 1.51 11.31 33.20
C ASN A 323 1.49 9.82 32.83
N THR A 324 0.58 9.05 33.41
CA THR A 324 0.37 7.66 32.99
C THR A 324 -0.65 7.59 31.88
N THR A 325 -0.31 6.87 30.82
CA THR A 325 -1.14 6.67 29.63
C THR A 325 -1.66 5.23 29.60
N ALA A 326 -2.80 5.05 28.94
CA ALA A 326 -3.33 3.74 28.60
C ALA A 326 -2.90 3.40 27.18
N ASN A 327 -2.47 2.16 26.98
CA ASN A 327 -2.33 1.58 25.66
C ASN A 327 -3.70 1.43 24.99
N GLU A 328 -3.76 1.53 23.67
CA GLU A 328 -4.98 1.30 22.90
C GLU A 328 -4.94 -0.07 22.23
N THR A 329 -6.05 -0.81 22.28
CA THR A 329 -6.18 -2.03 21.49
C THR A 329 -6.66 -1.68 20.09
N VAL A 330 -5.90 -2.12 19.09
CA VAL A 330 -6.31 -2.09 17.69
C VAL A 330 -6.98 -3.42 17.37
N ALA A 331 -8.20 -3.37 16.83
CA ALA A 331 -8.94 -4.58 16.45
C ALA A 331 -8.23 -5.31 15.31
N ALA A 332 -8.46 -6.62 15.20
CA ALA A 332 -8.01 -7.38 14.04
C ALA A 332 -8.60 -6.79 12.75
N LEU A 333 -7.80 -6.79 11.69
CA LEU A 333 -8.15 -6.24 10.38
C LEU A 333 -7.77 -7.26 9.31
N SER A 334 -8.78 -7.72 8.57
CA SER A 334 -8.60 -8.51 7.35
C SER A 334 -8.72 -7.57 6.17
N ALA A 335 -7.62 -7.33 5.47
CA ALA A 335 -7.58 -6.55 4.25
C ALA A 335 -7.45 -7.49 3.06
N SER A 336 -8.43 -7.49 2.17
CA SER A 336 -8.41 -8.23 0.92
C SER A 336 -8.39 -7.30 -0.29
N THR A 337 -7.84 -7.81 -1.39
CA THR A 337 -7.92 -7.22 -2.72
C THR A 337 -8.28 -8.31 -3.72
N GLU A 338 -9.24 -8.02 -4.60
CA GLU A 338 -9.59 -8.84 -5.75
C GLU A 338 -9.49 -7.99 -7.01
N MET A 339 -8.78 -8.48 -8.01
CA MET A 339 -8.52 -7.76 -9.25
C MET A 339 -8.81 -8.65 -10.46
N THR A 340 -9.66 -8.17 -11.36
CA THR A 340 -9.91 -8.76 -12.67
C THR A 340 -9.38 -7.86 -13.77
N GLU A 341 -8.44 -8.36 -14.54
CA GLU A 341 -7.74 -7.61 -15.59
C GLU A 341 -8.16 -8.09 -16.97
N VAL A 342 -8.33 -7.14 -17.89
CA VAL A 342 -8.35 -7.38 -19.35
C VAL A 342 -7.27 -6.51 -19.97
N GLY A 343 -6.30 -7.16 -20.62
CA GLY A 343 -5.12 -6.49 -21.15
C GLY A 343 -4.77 -6.86 -22.58
N LEU A 344 -3.90 -6.04 -23.18
CA LEU A 344 -3.37 -6.18 -24.51
C LEU A 344 -1.90 -5.77 -24.53
N SER A 345 -1.03 -6.72 -24.85
CA SER A 345 0.38 -6.44 -25.10
C SER A 345 0.67 -6.46 -26.60
N ILE A 346 1.48 -5.53 -27.09
CA ILE A 346 1.96 -5.49 -28.47
C ILE A 346 3.49 -5.44 -28.43
N ALA A 347 4.13 -6.42 -29.06
CA ALA A 347 5.59 -6.54 -29.06
C ALA A 347 6.15 -6.70 -30.48
N ALA A 348 7.38 -6.22 -30.69
CA ALA A 348 8.10 -6.33 -31.95
C ALA A 348 9.43 -7.07 -31.77
N ASN A 349 9.54 -8.28 -32.31
CA ASN A 349 10.77 -9.08 -32.25
C ASN A 349 11.81 -8.55 -33.25
N LEU A 350 12.86 -7.91 -32.72
CA LEU A 350 14.00 -7.38 -33.48
C LEU A 350 15.24 -8.30 -33.38
N GLY A 351 15.06 -9.56 -32.97
CA GLY A 351 16.11 -10.54 -32.76
C GLY A 351 16.53 -10.60 -31.30
N PHE A 352 17.61 -9.89 -30.93
CA PHE A 352 18.13 -9.90 -29.56
C PHE A 352 17.36 -8.97 -28.61
N ILE A 353 16.58 -8.05 -29.15
CA ILE A 353 15.76 -7.08 -28.43
C ILE A 353 14.31 -7.21 -28.92
N THR A 354 13.36 -7.19 -27.98
CA THR A 354 11.93 -7.17 -28.25
C THR A 354 11.29 -6.08 -27.41
N PRO A 355 11.14 -4.84 -27.94
CA PRO A 355 10.31 -3.83 -27.30
C PRO A 355 8.85 -4.27 -27.29
N PHE A 356 8.14 -3.86 -26.24
CA PHE A 356 6.71 -4.04 -26.12
C PHE A 356 6.05 -2.81 -25.49
N VAL A 357 4.78 -2.64 -25.81
CA VAL A 357 3.85 -1.74 -25.12
C VAL A 357 2.72 -2.57 -24.57
N ASP A 358 2.17 -2.13 -23.46
CA ASP A 358 1.16 -2.85 -22.73
C ASP A 358 0.08 -1.91 -22.24
N TYR A 359 -1.16 -2.38 -22.32
CA TYR A 359 -2.33 -1.67 -21.87
C TYR A 359 -3.27 -2.65 -21.19
N ALA A 360 -3.80 -2.29 -20.02
CA ALA A 360 -4.78 -3.10 -19.32
C ALA A 360 -5.79 -2.24 -18.57
N TYR A 361 -7.01 -2.74 -18.50
CA TYR A 361 -8.01 -2.26 -17.56
C TYR A 361 -8.16 -3.30 -16.46
N VAL A 362 -8.13 -2.86 -15.21
CA VAL A 362 -8.27 -3.69 -14.02
C VAL A 362 -9.52 -3.24 -13.28
N ASP A 363 -10.49 -4.13 -13.15
CA ASP A 363 -11.59 -4.00 -12.20
C ASP A 363 -11.08 -4.47 -10.84
N GLU A 364 -11.30 -3.68 -9.80
CA GLU A 364 -10.67 -3.87 -8.49
C GLU A 364 -11.69 -3.73 -7.37
N THR A 365 -11.71 -4.69 -6.45
CA THR A 365 -12.39 -4.59 -5.16
C THR A 365 -11.36 -4.77 -4.06
N THR A 366 -10.98 -3.66 -3.42
CA THR A 366 -10.01 -3.64 -2.32
C THR A 366 -10.68 -3.15 -1.05
N THR A 367 -10.26 -3.69 0.09
CA THR A 367 -10.76 -3.30 1.41
C THR A 367 -10.58 -1.80 1.63
N SER A 368 -11.69 -1.08 1.75
CA SER A 368 -11.69 0.36 1.96
C SER A 368 -11.15 0.74 3.33
N ALA A 369 -10.51 1.91 3.38
CA ALA A 369 -10.06 2.50 4.63
C ALA A 369 -11.23 2.76 5.60
N THR A 370 -11.02 2.49 6.88
CA THR A 370 -12.02 2.62 7.95
C THR A 370 -11.55 3.60 9.02
N TYR A 371 -12.45 4.49 9.46
CA TYR A 371 -12.15 5.54 10.43
C TYR A 371 -12.91 5.36 11.74
N ARG A 372 -12.28 5.72 12.84
CA ARG A 372 -13.00 5.93 14.10
C ARG A 372 -13.89 7.16 13.95
N SER A 373 -15.10 7.10 14.50
CA SER A 373 -15.97 8.26 14.56
C SER A 373 -15.47 9.29 15.57
N SER A 374 -15.80 10.57 15.32
CA SER A 374 -15.56 11.63 16.30
C SER A 374 -16.37 11.43 17.58
N LEU A 375 -15.84 11.88 18.73
CA LEU A 375 -16.46 11.67 20.05
C LEU A 375 -17.61 12.66 20.35
N THR A 376 -17.77 13.72 19.55
CA THR A 376 -18.82 14.72 19.75
C THR A 376 -19.45 15.17 18.44
N THR A 377 -20.75 15.45 18.46
CA THR A 377 -21.58 15.83 17.31
C THR A 377 -21.64 17.34 17.09
N LYS A 378 -20.67 18.14 17.55
CA LYS A 378 -20.72 19.61 17.37
C LYS A 378 -20.46 20.05 15.93
N ASP A 379 -20.45 19.12 14.98
CA ASP A 379 -20.43 19.46 13.58
C ASP A 379 -21.67 18.95 12.84
N THR A 380 -22.21 19.84 12.02
CA THR A 380 -23.44 19.66 11.25
C THR A 380 -23.17 18.90 9.94
N ALA A 381 -21.98 18.30 9.79
CA ALA A 381 -21.62 17.43 8.69
C ALA A 381 -21.99 15.99 9.08
N GLY A 382 -23.23 15.60 8.74
CA GLY A 382 -23.82 14.32 9.09
C GLY A 382 -23.21 13.07 8.45
N THR A 383 -21.95 13.07 8.05
CA THR A 383 -21.19 11.88 7.63
C THR A 383 -19.69 12.23 7.67
N ASP A 384 -18.91 11.56 8.51
CA ASP A 384 -17.49 11.34 8.21
C ASP A 384 -17.47 10.73 6.80
N GLN A 385 -16.98 11.46 5.79
CA GLN A 385 -17.03 10.98 4.40
C GLN A 385 -16.17 9.73 4.28
N ALA A 386 -16.70 8.69 3.63
CA ALA A 386 -15.96 7.46 3.37
C ALA A 386 -14.76 7.75 2.46
N ALA A 387 -13.70 6.96 2.61
CA ALA A 387 -12.64 6.92 1.60
C ALA A 387 -13.24 6.61 0.22
N SER A 388 -12.59 7.08 -0.83
CA SER A 388 -12.93 6.64 -2.19
C SER A 388 -12.75 5.12 -2.24
N ASN A 389 -13.76 4.42 -2.74
CA ASN A 389 -13.62 3.00 -2.98
C ASN A 389 -12.75 2.80 -4.22
N ALA A 390 -11.97 1.73 -4.24
CA ALA A 390 -11.40 1.26 -5.50
C ALA A 390 -12.56 0.94 -6.48
N ASP A 391 -12.53 1.53 -7.67
CA ASP A 391 -13.57 1.37 -8.72
C ASP A 391 -12.94 0.98 -10.08
N GLY A 392 -11.78 0.31 -9.99
CA GLY A 392 -10.93 -0.06 -11.11
C GLY A 392 -9.96 1.03 -11.57
N TYR A 393 -9.02 0.65 -12.42
CA TYR A 393 -7.99 1.53 -12.96
C TYR A 393 -7.50 1.05 -14.33
N THR A 394 -6.89 1.97 -15.07
CA THR A 394 -6.18 1.63 -16.31
C THR A 394 -4.68 1.60 -16.01
N SER A 395 -4.00 0.54 -16.44
CA SER A 395 -2.54 0.48 -16.45
C SER A 395 -2.03 0.62 -17.88
N PHE A 396 -1.07 1.51 -18.07
CA PHE A 396 -0.39 1.68 -19.34
C PHE A 396 1.12 1.65 -19.12
N GLY A 397 1.83 0.95 -20.00
CA GLY A 397 3.26 0.82 -19.85
C GLY A 397 3.95 0.19 -21.04
N GLY A 398 5.21 -0.15 -20.83
CA GLY A 398 6.02 -0.77 -21.85
C GLY A 398 7.40 -1.10 -21.36
N GLY A 399 8.15 -1.80 -22.21
CA GLY A 399 9.46 -2.27 -21.83
C GLY A 399 10.24 -2.88 -22.97
N ILE A 400 11.38 -3.45 -22.60
CA ILE A 400 12.28 -4.12 -23.52
C ILE A 400 12.65 -5.47 -22.94
N MET A 401 12.42 -6.52 -23.72
CA MET A 401 12.96 -7.84 -23.45
C MET A 401 14.26 -8.03 -24.23
N ILE A 402 15.29 -8.55 -23.56
CA ILE A 402 16.61 -8.82 -24.11
C ILE A 402 16.83 -10.33 -24.07
N ASN A 403 17.14 -10.95 -25.20
CA ASN A 403 17.46 -12.37 -25.28
C ASN A 403 18.90 -12.58 -25.74
N LEU A 404 19.71 -13.16 -24.85
CA LEU A 404 21.12 -13.46 -25.08
C LEU A 404 21.29 -14.98 -25.21
N ARG A 405 21.50 -15.42 -26.46
CA ARG A 405 21.85 -16.79 -26.84
C ARG A 405 20.88 -17.87 -26.29
N ASN A 406 19.59 -17.55 -26.15
CA ASN A 406 18.54 -18.45 -25.67
C ASN A 406 18.80 -19.07 -24.27
N ARG A 407 19.75 -18.51 -23.51
CA ARG A 407 20.10 -18.98 -22.16
C ARG A 407 19.91 -17.91 -21.11
N LEU A 408 20.11 -16.66 -21.47
CA LEU A 408 19.95 -15.52 -20.59
C LEU A 408 18.89 -14.59 -21.17
N THR A 409 17.82 -14.34 -20.43
CA THR A 409 16.80 -13.35 -20.80
C THR A 409 16.73 -12.29 -19.72
N GLY A 410 16.70 -11.03 -20.14
CA GLY A 410 16.39 -9.89 -19.27
C GLY A 410 15.10 -9.20 -19.71
N THR A 411 14.39 -8.56 -18.80
CA THR A 411 13.28 -7.65 -19.13
C THR A 411 13.35 -6.43 -18.22
N ILE A 412 13.13 -5.26 -18.80
CA ILE A 412 12.99 -4.00 -18.09
C ILE A 412 11.66 -3.41 -18.54
N SER A 413 10.84 -2.96 -17.60
CA SER A 413 9.53 -2.37 -17.88
C SER A 413 9.15 -1.29 -16.90
N TYR A 414 8.31 -0.38 -17.37
CA TYR A 414 7.71 0.68 -16.58
C TYR A 414 6.21 0.74 -16.87
N TYR A 415 5.41 0.98 -15.84
CA TYR A 415 3.97 1.08 -15.87
C TYR A 415 3.50 2.27 -15.04
N ASP A 416 2.43 2.88 -15.51
CA ASP A 416 1.72 3.98 -14.86
C ASP A 416 0.25 3.57 -14.71
N VAL A 417 -0.36 3.94 -13.60
CA VAL A 417 -1.77 3.68 -13.27
C VAL A 417 -2.56 4.98 -13.35
N THR A 418 -3.56 4.98 -14.22
CA THR A 418 -4.42 6.13 -14.49
C THR A 418 -5.89 5.82 -14.21
N ASP A 419 -6.74 6.83 -14.33
CA ASP A 419 -8.20 6.79 -14.15
C ASP A 419 -8.69 6.66 -12.70
N ARG A 420 -7.79 6.82 -11.72
CA ARG A 420 -8.16 7.12 -10.33
C ARG A 420 -7.92 8.61 -10.07
N ASP A 421 -8.96 9.34 -9.68
CA ASP A 421 -8.91 10.79 -9.52
C ASP A 421 -8.02 11.26 -8.36
N ASP A 422 -7.79 10.38 -7.38
CA ASP A 422 -7.14 10.68 -6.10
C ASP A 422 -5.99 9.71 -5.77
N TYR A 423 -5.51 8.97 -6.78
CA TYR A 423 -4.47 7.96 -6.64
C TYR A 423 -3.54 7.98 -7.85
N ASN A 424 -2.24 7.98 -7.59
CA ASN A 424 -1.22 7.86 -8.61
C ASN A 424 -0.23 6.76 -8.22
N GLU A 425 0.21 5.97 -9.21
CA GLU A 425 1.12 4.84 -8.99
C GLU A 425 2.00 4.62 -10.22
N ASP A 426 3.31 4.62 -9.96
CA ASP A 426 4.36 4.36 -10.93
C ASP A 426 5.11 3.10 -10.55
N THR A 427 5.26 2.15 -11.46
CA THR A 427 5.95 0.88 -11.19
C THR A 427 7.05 0.60 -12.20
N THR A 428 8.25 0.31 -11.70
CA THR A 428 9.39 -0.16 -12.50
C THR A 428 9.71 -1.61 -12.15
N SER A 429 9.97 -2.44 -13.16
CA SER A 429 10.31 -3.85 -12.96
C SER A 429 11.50 -4.32 -13.79
N PHE A 430 12.33 -5.16 -13.18
CA PHE A 430 13.54 -5.76 -13.75
C PHE A 430 13.49 -7.27 -13.55
N THR A 431 13.57 -8.02 -14.65
CA THR A 431 13.59 -9.49 -14.61
C THR A 431 14.86 -10.03 -15.22
N LEU A 432 15.44 -11.06 -14.61
CA LEU A 432 16.54 -11.84 -15.17
C LEU A 432 16.23 -13.33 -15.07
N ARG A 433 16.50 -14.06 -16.15
CA ARG A 433 16.34 -15.52 -16.22
C ARG A 433 17.57 -16.18 -16.79
N LEU A 434 18.00 -17.25 -16.14
CA LEU A 434 18.99 -18.20 -16.62
C LEU A 434 18.34 -19.57 -16.87
N GLN A 435 18.49 -20.08 -18.09
CA GLN A 435 18.05 -21.42 -18.48
C GLN A 435 19.25 -22.37 -18.57
N PHE A 436 19.09 -23.57 -18.00
CA PHE A 436 20.09 -24.61 -17.94
C PHE A 436 19.91 -25.67 -19.04
#